data_AF-A0A936S5R5-F1
#
_entry.id   AF-A0A936S5R5-F1
#
_cell.length_a   1.000
_cell.length_b   1.000
_cell.length_c   1.000
_cell.angle_alpha   90.00
_cell.angle_beta   90.00
_cell.angle_gamma   90.00
#
_symmetry.space_group_name_H-M   'P 1'
#
loop_
_entity.id
_entity.type
_entity.pdbx_description
1 polymer ?
#
loop_
_entity_poly.entity_id
_entity_poly.type
_entity_poly.pdbx_seq_one_letter_code
_entity_poly.pdbx_strand_id
1 'polypeptide(L)'
;MPCSRQRKLWIVLGLAVLAYPIYLVVSVIAAGNLGEHCTRPSGRGGVGAFCSWGEQLGTTLFGPAHAHLGYALLVALATALLACFGYLAVTSADTPLDNA
;
A
#
# COMPACT_ATOMS: atom_id res chain seq x y z
N MET A 1 14.60 -4.54 -27.82
CA MET A 1 14.67 -4.99 -26.41
C MET A 1 13.86 -4.08 -25.45
N PRO A 2 12.54 -3.87 -25.63
CA PRO A 2 11.74 -3.05 -24.71
C PRO A 2 11.34 -3.78 -23.40
N CYS A 3 11.23 -5.12 -23.38
CA CYS A 3 10.76 -5.90 -22.22
C CYS A 3 11.60 -5.72 -20.94
N SER A 4 12.93 -5.62 -21.07
CA SER A 4 13.83 -5.41 -19.91
C SER A 4 13.58 -4.08 -19.19
N ARG A 5 13.25 -3.03 -19.94
CA ARG A 5 13.02 -1.69 -19.40
C ARG A 5 11.65 -1.60 -18.73
N GLN A 6 10.62 -2.22 -19.32
CA GLN A 6 9.26 -2.27 -18.79
C GLN A 6 9.19 -3.06 -17.47
N ARG A 7 9.88 -4.21 -17.39
CA ARG A 7 9.96 -5.01 -16.16
C ARG A 7 10.65 -4.25 -15.00
N LYS A 8 11.75 -3.54 -15.29
CA LYS A 8 12.44 -2.70 -14.30
C LYS A 8 11.56 -1.55 -13.81
N LEU A 9 10.81 -0.92 -14.71
CA LEU A 9 9.85 0.13 -14.38
C LEU A 9 8.75 -0.36 -13.44
N TRP A 10 8.18 -1.55 -13.69
CA TRP A 10 7.16 -2.14 -12.82
C TRP A 10 7.68 -2.51 -11.44
N ILE A 11 8.92 -3.00 -11.33
CA ILE A 11 9.56 -3.28 -10.03
C ILE A 11 9.75 -1.98 -9.24
N VAL A 12 10.29 -0.93 -9.87
CA VAL A 12 10.49 0.37 -9.22
C VAL A 12 9.17 1.02 -8.83
N LEU A 13 8.16 0.95 -9.70
CA LEU A 13 6.82 1.47 -9.43
C LEU A 13 6.15 0.71 -8.27
N GLY A 14 6.23 -0.63 -8.27
CA GLY A 14 5.70 -1.45 -7.18
C GLY A 14 6.34 -1.12 -5.84
N LEU A 15 7.68 -1.00 -5.80
CA LEU A 15 8.43 -0.57 -4.62
C LEU A 15 8.02 0.83 -4.14
N ALA A 16 7.86 1.78 -5.06
CA ALA A 16 7.44 3.14 -4.72
C ALA A 16 6.02 3.19 -4.14
N VAL A 17 5.10 2.40 -4.70
CA VAL A 17 3.71 2.31 -4.21
C VAL A 17 3.65 1.64 -2.83
N LEU A 18 4.51 0.64 -2.56
CA LEU A 18 4.61 -0.04 -1.27
C LEU A 18 5.25 0.82 -0.17
N ALA A 19 6.08 1.80 -0.51
CA ALA A 19 6.77 2.64 0.47
C ALA A 19 5.79 3.40 1.39
N TYR A 20 4.68 3.88 0.83
CA TYR A 20 3.67 4.64 1.58
C TYR A 20 2.90 3.79 2.63
N PRO A 21 2.34 2.61 2.31
CA PRO A 21 1.69 1.78 3.31
C PRO A 21 2.67 1.19 4.33
N ILE A 22 3.91 0.89 3.94
CA ILE A 22 4.95 0.47 4.91
C ILE A 22 5.24 1.61 5.90
N TYR A 23 5.36 2.85 5.41
CA TYR A 23 5.52 4.01 6.27
C TYR A 23 4.36 4.16 7.28
N LEU A 24 3.11 3.93 6.86
CA LEU A 24 1.96 3.97 7.76
C LEU A 24 2.06 2.92 8.87
N VAL A 25 2.44 1.68 8.54
CA VAL A 25 2.65 0.61 9.54
C VAL A 25 3.73 1.01 10.54
N VAL A 26 4.87 1.49 10.07
CA VAL A 26 5.98 1.93 10.94
C VAL A 26 5.56 3.10 11.83
N SER A 27 4.81 4.07 11.28
CA SER A 27 4.30 5.20 12.03
C SER A 27 3.37 4.76 13.18
N VAL A 28 2.49 3.79 12.95
CA VAL A 28 1.60 3.27 14.00
C VAL A 28 2.36 2.49 15.06
N ILE A 29 3.37 1.71 14.66
CA ILE A 29 4.21 0.97 15.62
C ILE A 29 5.03 1.94 16.49
N ALA A 30 5.60 2.98 15.89
CA ALA A 30 6.46 3.93 16.58
C ALA A 30 5.69 4.92 17.48
N ALA A 31 4.55 5.44 17.02
CA ALA A 31 3.78 6.47 17.73
C ALA A 31 2.56 5.90 18.50
N GLY A 32 2.22 4.63 18.31
CA GLY A 32 1.04 4.00 18.89
C GLY A 32 -0.30 4.46 18.30
N ASN A 33 -0.28 5.42 17.37
CA ASN A 33 -1.46 5.93 16.68
C ASN A 33 -1.08 6.41 15.25
N LEU A 34 -2.09 6.59 14.41
CA LEU A 34 -1.94 7.30 13.12
C LEU A 34 -1.93 8.83 13.30
N GLY A 35 -2.03 9.28 14.55
CA GLY A 35 -2.33 10.64 14.95
C GLY A 35 -1.35 11.64 14.38
N GLU A 36 -0.04 11.38 14.38
CA GLU A 36 0.93 12.34 13.83
C GLU A 36 0.70 12.70 12.36
N HIS A 37 0.18 11.76 11.56
CA HIS A 37 -0.12 11.99 10.15
C HIS A 37 -1.50 12.65 9.95
N CYS A 38 -2.49 12.25 10.74
CA CYS A 38 -3.87 12.74 10.61
C CYS A 38 -4.16 14.02 11.41
N THR A 39 -3.33 14.37 12.41
CA THR A 39 -3.54 15.52 13.30
C THR A 39 -2.56 16.67 13.06
N ARG A 40 -1.66 16.57 12.07
CA ARG A 40 -0.65 17.60 11.80
C ARG A 40 -1.31 18.93 11.40
N PRO A 41 -1.22 19.99 12.22
CA PRO A 41 -1.94 21.25 11.97
C PRO A 41 -1.32 22.09 10.84
N SER A 42 -0.08 21.81 10.44
CA SER A 42 0.61 22.50 9.34
C SER A 42 0.35 21.85 7.98
N GLY A 43 -0.82 22.14 7.40
CA GLY A 43 -1.03 22.24 5.94
C GLY A 43 -1.11 20.95 5.10
N ARG A 44 -0.78 19.77 5.64
CA ARG A 44 -0.97 18.47 4.95
C ARG A 44 -1.49 17.33 5.85
N GLY A 45 -1.62 17.56 7.15
CA GLY A 45 -2.19 16.55 8.06
C GLY A 45 -3.71 16.51 7.95
N GLY A 46 -4.26 15.30 7.92
CA GLY A 46 -5.71 15.07 7.93
C GLY A 46 -6.37 14.85 6.56
N VAL A 47 -5.62 14.95 5.46
CA VAL A 47 -6.18 14.73 4.11
C VAL A 47 -5.76 13.37 3.59
N GLY A 48 -6.68 12.41 3.67
CA GLY A 48 -6.50 11.07 3.13
C GLY A 48 -7.70 10.18 3.45
N ALA A 49 -7.96 9.23 2.57
CA ALA A 49 -8.90 8.12 2.82
C ALA A 49 -8.67 7.48 4.21
N PHE A 50 -7.39 7.37 4.57
CA PHE A 50 -6.94 6.85 5.84
C PHE A 50 -7.41 7.64 7.06
N CYS A 51 -7.40 8.98 6.98
CA CYS A 51 -7.75 9.86 8.09
C CYS A 51 -9.25 10.16 8.17
N SER A 52 -10.03 9.85 7.13
CA SER A 52 -11.47 10.13 7.06
C SER A 52 -12.34 8.90 7.39
N TRP A 53 -12.01 7.74 6.83
CA TRP A 53 -12.77 6.50 7.04
C TRP A 53 -11.93 5.34 7.57
N GLY A 54 -10.60 5.45 7.52
CA GLY A 54 -9.69 4.38 7.94
C GLY A 54 -9.84 3.96 9.40
N GLU A 55 -10.05 4.92 10.31
CA GLU A 55 -10.30 4.63 11.72
C GLU A 55 -11.62 3.90 11.95
N GLN A 56 -12.71 4.34 11.31
CA GLN A 56 -14.02 3.71 11.43
C GLN A 56 -14.02 2.29 10.87
N LEU A 57 -13.40 2.10 9.70
CA LEU A 57 -13.23 0.79 9.09
C LEU A 57 -12.35 -0.12 9.94
N GLY A 58 -11.22 0.42 10.42
CA GLY A 58 -10.30 -0.29 11.30
C GLY A 58 -10.97 -0.74 12.60
N THR A 59 -11.77 0.14 13.21
CA THR A 59 -12.52 -0.17 14.43
C THR A 59 -13.55 -1.26 14.21
N THR A 60 -14.23 -1.24 13.06
CA THR A 60 -15.25 -2.24 12.69
C THR A 60 -14.63 -3.62 12.46
N LEU A 61 -13.44 -3.67 11.85
CA LEU A 61 -12.79 -4.93 11.46
C LEU A 61 -11.87 -5.53 12.54
N PHE A 62 -11.18 -4.67 13.31
CA PHE A 62 -10.11 -5.08 14.23
C PHE A 62 -10.39 -4.68 15.69
N GLY A 63 -11.50 -3.97 15.95
CA GLY A 63 -11.80 -3.40 17.25
C GLY A 63 -11.01 -2.11 17.55
N PRO A 64 -11.46 -1.31 18.53
CA PRO A 64 -10.91 0.02 18.78
C PRO A 64 -9.44 -0.01 19.23
N ALA A 65 -9.04 -1.06 19.95
CA ALA A 65 -7.66 -1.20 20.43
C ALA A 65 -6.64 -1.42 19.30
N HIS A 66 -7.08 -1.94 18.14
CA HIS A 66 -6.19 -2.33 17.04
C HIS A 66 -6.58 -1.70 15.71
N ALA A 67 -7.53 -0.76 15.71
CA ALA A 67 -8.09 -0.15 14.51
C ALA A 67 -7.01 0.43 13.57
N HIS A 68 -6.08 1.19 14.13
CA HIS A 68 -5.03 1.86 13.39
C HIS A 68 -4.01 0.89 12.77
N LEU A 69 -3.55 -0.08 13.56
CA LEU A 69 -2.55 -1.05 13.13
C LEU A 69 -3.14 -2.07 12.14
N GLY A 70 -4.33 -2.59 12.43
CA GLY A 70 -5.02 -3.55 11.56
C GLY A 70 -5.33 -2.96 10.18
N TYR A 71 -5.80 -1.71 10.13
CA TYR A 71 -6.07 -1.04 8.86
C TYR A 71 -4.78 -0.71 8.08
N ALA A 72 -3.70 -0.30 8.75
CA ALA A 72 -2.38 -0.10 8.11
C ALA A 72 -1.83 -1.38 7.49
N LEU A 73 -1.91 -2.50 8.21
CA LEU A 73 -1.53 -3.81 7.69
C LEU A 73 -2.40 -4.25 6.52
N LEU A 74 -3.72 -4.01 6.59
CA LEU A 74 -4.65 -4.36 5.52
C LEU A 74 -4.32 -3.60 4.22
N VAL A 75 -4.00 -2.31 4.31
CA VAL A 75 -3.61 -1.52 3.13
C VAL A 75 -2.23 -1.93 2.60
N ALA A 76 -1.27 -2.25 3.48
CA ALA A 76 0.01 -2.83 3.07
C ALA A 76 -0.15 -4.17 2.34
N LEU A 77 -1.03 -5.04 2.84
CA LEU A 77 -1.33 -6.31 2.20
C LEU A 77 -2.02 -6.13 0.85
N ALA A 78 -3.05 -5.27 0.77
CA ALA A 78 -3.78 -5.02 -0.46
C ALA A 78 -2.87 -4.45 -1.57
N THR A 79 -1.99 -3.52 -1.22
CA THR A 79 -1.00 -2.96 -2.16
C THR A 79 0.06 -3.97 -2.59
N ALA A 80 0.53 -4.82 -1.67
CA ALA A 80 1.43 -5.92 -2.01
C ALA A 80 0.80 -6.92 -2.99
N LEU A 81 -0.48 -7.27 -2.79
CA LEU A 81 -1.23 -8.15 -3.68
C LEU A 81 -1.41 -7.51 -5.07
N LEU A 82 -1.80 -6.23 -5.14
CA LEU A 82 -1.92 -5.52 -6.42
C LEU A 82 -0.59 -5.43 -7.17
N ALA A 83 0.51 -5.16 -6.45
CA ALA A 83 1.84 -5.14 -7.04
C ALA A 83 2.25 -6.53 -7.56
N CYS A 84 1.92 -7.60 -6.81
CA CYS A 84 2.17 -8.97 -7.21
C CYS A 84 1.37 -9.35 -8.47
N PHE A 85 0.07 -9.08 -8.51
CA PHE A 85 -0.77 -9.32 -9.69
C PHE A 85 -0.32 -8.49 -10.90
N GLY A 86 0.04 -7.21 -10.70
CA GLY A 86 0.58 -6.38 -11.78
C GLY A 86 1.89 -6.93 -12.33
N TYR A 87 2.78 -7.40 -11.46
CA TYR A 87 4.01 -8.07 -11.87
C TYR A 87 3.72 -9.36 -12.64
N LEU A 88 2.84 -10.22 -12.13
CA LEU A 88 2.45 -11.47 -12.78
C LEU A 88 1.86 -11.21 -14.17
N ALA A 89 0.92 -10.26 -14.29
CA ALA A 89 0.29 -9.90 -15.56
C ALA A 89 1.30 -9.44 -16.61
N VAL A 90 2.28 -8.64 -16.21
CA VAL A 90 3.36 -8.19 -17.11
C VAL A 90 4.24 -9.36 -17.53
N THR A 91 4.57 -10.28 -16.61
CA THR A 91 5.41 -11.44 -16.92
C THR A 91 4.68 -12.55 -17.68
N SER A 92 3.36 -12.68 -17.53
CA SER A 92 2.55 -13.65 -18.27
C SER A 92 2.20 -13.17 -19.68
N ALA A 93 2.17 -11.86 -19.92
CA ALA A 93 2.02 -11.31 -21.27
C ALA A 93 3.24 -11.57 -22.17
N ASP A 94 4.37 -12.00 -21.59
CA ASP A 94 5.61 -12.32 -22.29
C ASP A 94 5.70 -13.80 -22.75
N THR A 95 4.67 -14.65 -22.57
CA THR A 95 4.69 -16.00 -23.16
C THR A 95 4.47 -15.91 -24.68
N PRO A 96 5.45 -16.26 -25.53
CA PRO A 96 5.24 -16.31 -26.96
C PRO A 96 4.24 -17.42 -27.26
N LEU A 97 3.23 -17.11 -28.06
CA LEU A 97 2.38 -18.07 -28.78
C LEU A 97 3.17 -18.78 -29.90
N ASP A 98 4.44 -19.11 -29.68
CA ASP A 98 5.26 -19.90 -30.60
C ASP A 98 5.23 -21.35 -30.15
N ASN A 99 4.08 -22.01 -30.35
CA ASN A 99 3.93 -23.46 -30.45
C ASN A 99 2.52 -23.77 -31.02
N ALA A 100 2.26 -23.31 -32.24
CA ALA A 100 1.18 -23.83 -33.09
C ALA A 100 1.66 -23.85 -34.55
#